data_AF-A0A5C7RIM6-F1
#
_entry.id   AF-A0A5C7RIM6-F1
#
_cell.length_a   1.000
_cell.length_b   1.000
_cell.length_c   1.000
_cell.angle_alpha   90.00
_cell.angle_beta   90.00
_cell.angle_gamma   90.00
#
_symmetry.space_group_name_H-M   'P 1'
#
loop_
_entity.id
_entity.type
_entity.pdbx_description
1 polymer ?
#
loop_
_entity_poly.entity_id
_entity_poly.type
_entity_poly.pdbx_seq_one_letter_code
_entity_poly.pdbx_strand_id
1 'polypeptide(L)'
;MIKTFLVHAVKTSQVAPGKGLITWLVTDENRIPRKVLGLTETDEAGLVKAVKPVYSRETPLVEALTTLVRGDLVTIDFRPFNLTQGYEDRLIYAAAEPNRRFLIPHLSKLVALATLACALGIALGLIYHYL
;
A
#
# COMPACT_ATOMS: atom_id res chain seq x y z
N MET A 1 -19.96 -0.22 9.08
CA MET A 1 -18.84 -0.47 8.17
C MET A 1 -18.45 -1.95 8.20
N ILE A 2 -18.81 -2.69 7.15
CA ILE A 2 -18.36 -4.07 6.93
C ILE A 2 -17.27 -4.02 5.86
N LYS A 3 -16.15 -4.73 6.06
CA LYS A 3 -15.07 -4.82 5.07
C LYS A 3 -14.61 -6.25 4.88
N THR A 4 -14.13 -6.56 3.69
CA THR A 4 -13.61 -7.88 3.33
C THR A 4 -12.16 -7.76 2.91
N PHE A 5 -11.31 -8.65 3.42
CA PHE A 5 -9.88 -8.66 3.16
C PHE A 5 -9.42 -10.02 2.66
N LEU A 6 -8.56 -10.01 1.63
CA LEU A 6 -7.80 -11.17 1.16
C LEU A 6 -6.38 -11.11 1.73
N VAL A 7 -5.92 -12.20 2.34
CA VAL A 7 -4.55 -12.31 2.87
C VAL A 7 -3.59 -12.77 1.78
N HIS A 8 -2.58 -11.96 1.47
CA HIS A 8 -1.54 -12.30 0.48
C HIS A 8 -0.31 -12.92 1.12
N ALA A 9 0.06 -12.44 2.30
CA ALA A 9 1.23 -12.91 3.01
C ALA A 9 1.13 -12.60 4.49
N VAL A 10 1.75 -13.47 5.29
CA VAL A 10 2.00 -13.28 6.71
C VAL A 10 3.51 -13.31 6.91
N LYS A 11 4.06 -12.29 7.56
CA LYS A 11 5.49 -12.18 7.86
C LYS A 11 5.67 -12.03 9.35
N THR A 12 6.67 -12.68 9.91
CA THR A 12 7.01 -12.61 11.33
C THR A 12 8.48 -12.22 11.50
N SER A 13 8.76 -11.35 12.45
CA SER A 13 10.12 -10.93 12.80
C SER A 13 10.25 -10.78 14.31
N GLN A 14 11.35 -11.23 14.89
CA GLN A 14 11.63 -10.98 16.30
C GLN A 14 12.15 -9.55 16.48
N VAL A 15 11.63 -8.83 17.47
CA VAL A 15 12.04 -7.45 17.79
C VAL A 15 12.91 -7.42 19.04
N ALA A 16 12.60 -8.27 20.02
CA ALA A 16 13.38 -8.45 21.25
C ALA A 16 13.17 -9.87 21.82
N PRO A 17 13.92 -10.31 22.84
CA PRO A 17 13.60 -11.53 23.57
C PRO A 17 12.16 -11.47 24.10
N GLY A 18 11.35 -12.49 23.81
CA GLY A 18 9.94 -12.55 24.22
C GLY A 18 8.98 -11.68 23.40
N LYS A 19 9.46 -10.92 22.41
CA LYS A 19 8.63 -9.99 21.62
C LYS A 19 8.93 -10.06 20.13
N GLY A 20 7.88 -10.12 19.32
CA GLY A 20 7.96 -10.08 17.88
C GLY A 20 7.00 -9.09 17.25
N LEU A 21 7.04 -9.06 15.93
CA LEU A 21 6.16 -8.32 15.06
C LEU A 21 5.63 -9.30 14.02
N ILE A 22 4.32 -9.34 13.87
CA ILE A 22 3.63 -10.01 12.78
C ILE A 22 3.04 -8.96 11.84
N THR A 23 3.19 -9.19 10.55
CA THR A 23 2.73 -8.30 9.48
C THR A 23 1.88 -9.08 8.50
N TRP A 24 0.62 -8.67 8.34
CA TRP A 24 -0.24 -9.17 7.27
C TRP A 24 -0.24 -8.19 6.11
N LEU A 25 -0.01 -8.72 4.91
CA LEU A 25 -0.23 -8.01 3.66
C LEU A 25 -1.59 -8.45 3.14
N VAL A 26 -2.54 -7.52 3.12
CA VAL A 26 -3.93 -7.79 2.73
C VAL A 26 -4.38 -6.86 1.63
N THR A 27 -5.46 -7.22 0.95
CA THR A 27 -6.16 -6.33 0.02
C THR A 27 -7.62 -6.24 0.42
N ASP A 28 -8.16 -5.03 0.45
CA ASP A 28 -9.56 -4.80 0.78
C ASP A 28 -10.50 -4.99 -0.43
N GLU A 29 -11.81 -4.84 -0.20
CA GLU A 29 -12.84 -5.00 -1.23
C GLU A 29 -12.68 -4.06 -2.44
N ASN A 30 -11.97 -2.94 -2.28
CA ASN A 30 -11.72 -1.97 -3.36
C ASN A 30 -10.38 -2.24 -4.06
N ARG A 31 -9.78 -3.40 -3.83
CA ARG A 31 -8.46 -3.80 -4.35
C ARG A 31 -7.32 -2.92 -3.84
N ILE A 32 -7.51 -2.24 -2.72
CA ILE A 32 -6.46 -1.39 -2.13
C ILE A 32 -5.56 -2.27 -1.24
N PRO A 33 -4.24 -2.35 -1.52
CA PRO A 33 -3.31 -3.08 -0.67
C PRO A 33 -3.13 -2.36 0.66
N ARG A 34 -3.10 -3.13 1.75
CA ARG A 34 -2.91 -2.65 3.12
C ARG A 34 -1.90 -3.52 3.85
N LYS A 35 -1.21 -2.90 4.80
CA LYS A 35 -0.28 -3.55 5.71
C LYS A 35 -0.84 -3.42 7.12
N VAL A 36 -1.14 -4.55 7.75
CA VAL A 36 -1.67 -4.62 9.12
C VAL A 36 -0.56 -5.16 10.02
N LEU A 37 -0.37 -4.55 11.18
CA LEU A 37 0.73 -4.87 12.09
C LEU A 37 0.20 -5.31 13.47
N GLY A 38 0.75 -6.41 13.97
CA GLY A 38 0.54 -6.89 15.32
C GLY A 38 1.86 -7.07 16.05
N LEU A 39 1.93 -6.67 17.31
CA LEU A 39 3.00 -7.02 18.23
C LEU A 39 2.71 -8.40 18.81
N THR A 40 3.67 -9.31 18.73
CA THR A 40 3.55 -10.64 19.32
C THR A 40 4.31 -10.69 20.64
N GLU A 41 3.72 -11.37 21.62
CA GLU A 41 4.41 -11.79 22.85
C GLU A 41 4.64 -13.30 22.74
N THR A 42 5.88 -13.73 22.92
CA THR A 42 6.25 -15.15 22.86
C THR A 42 6.53 -15.70 24.26
N ASP A 43 6.21 -16.98 24.49
CA ASP A 43 6.53 -17.68 25.73
C ASP A 43 8.00 -18.14 25.79
N GLU A 44 8.36 -18.83 26.88
CA GLU A 44 9.71 -19.37 27.10
C GLU A 44 10.13 -20.42 26.07
N ALA A 45 9.16 -21.07 25.40
CA ALA A 45 9.38 -22.01 24.32
C ALA A 45 9.46 -21.32 22.93
N GLY A 46 9.29 -20.00 22.87
CA GLY A 46 9.32 -19.21 21.63
C GLY A 46 8.01 -19.24 20.83
N LEU A 47 6.92 -19.76 21.40
CA LEU A 47 5.61 -19.80 20.76
C LEU A 47 4.86 -18.49 20.99
N VAL A 48 4.08 -18.05 19.99
CA VAL A 48 3.26 -16.84 20.10
C VAL A 48 2.12 -17.09 21.09
N LYS A 49 2.17 -16.40 22.23
CA LYS A 49 1.16 -16.45 23.29
C LYS A 49 0.03 -15.45 23.05
N ALA A 50 0.38 -14.25 22.58
CA ALA A 50 -0.58 -13.18 22.36
C ALA A 50 -0.16 -12.33 21.16
N VAL A 51 -1.16 -11.73 20.53
CA VAL A 51 -1.00 -10.77 19.43
C VAL A 51 -1.80 -9.53 19.79
N LYS A 52 -1.16 -8.37 19.77
CA LYS A 52 -1.79 -7.08 20.06
C LYS A 52 -1.68 -6.17 18.84
N PRO A 53 -2.72 -5.41 18.48
CA PRO A 53 -2.63 -4.49 17.36
C PRO A 53 -1.66 -3.34 17.67
N VAL A 54 -0.93 -2.86 16.66
CA VAL A 54 -0.13 -1.63 16.81
C VAL A 54 -1.04 -0.40 16.92
N TYR A 55 -2.16 -0.41 16.19
CA TYR A 55 -3.17 0.66 16.22
C TYR A 55 -4.47 0.14 16.80
N SER A 56 -5.00 0.79 17.85
CA SER A 56 -6.24 0.35 18.51
C SER A 56 -7.42 0.21 17.54
N ARG A 57 -7.52 1.08 16.53
CA ARG A 57 -8.57 1.01 15.49
C ARG A 57 -8.52 -0.27 14.65
N GLU A 58 -7.39 -0.96 14.61
CA GLU A 58 -7.20 -2.20 13.88
C GLU A 58 -7.48 -3.44 14.74
N THR A 59 -7.89 -3.29 16.01
CA THR A 59 -8.13 -4.42 16.92
C THR A 59 -9.01 -5.51 16.30
N PRO A 60 -10.21 -5.21 15.74
CA PRO A 60 -11.07 -6.26 15.18
C PRO A 60 -10.41 -6.97 13.99
N LEU A 61 -9.59 -6.24 13.23
CA LEU A 61 -8.88 -6.78 12.07
C LEU A 61 -7.75 -7.70 12.50
N VAL A 62 -6.93 -7.27 13.46
CA VAL A 62 -5.82 -8.06 13.97
C VAL A 62 -6.32 -9.33 14.65
N GLU A 63 -7.37 -9.24 15.47
CA GLU A 63 -8.00 -10.41 16.09
C GLU A 63 -8.44 -11.44 15.07
N ALA A 64 -9.15 -11.02 14.02
CA ALA A 64 -9.61 -11.91 12.97
C ALA A 64 -8.46 -12.50 12.14
N LEU A 65 -7.39 -11.73 11.90
CA LEU A 65 -6.22 -12.16 11.12
C LEU A 65 -5.31 -13.16 11.84
N THR A 66 -5.38 -13.27 13.17
CA THR A 66 -4.46 -14.12 13.97
C THR A 66 -4.44 -15.58 13.55
N THR A 67 -5.56 -16.10 13.03
CA THR A 67 -5.71 -17.51 12.65
C THR A 67 -5.57 -17.76 11.15
N LEU A 68 -5.36 -16.70 10.36
CA LEU A 68 -5.46 -16.75 8.91
C LEU A 68 -4.09 -16.79 8.23
N VAL A 69 -4.06 -17.48 7.10
CA VAL A 69 -2.88 -17.69 6.25
C VAL A 69 -3.10 -17.12 4.85
N ARG A 70 -2.07 -17.19 4.00
CA ARG A 70 -2.16 -16.73 2.62
C ARG A 70 -3.29 -17.44 1.86
N GLY A 71 -4.10 -16.66 1.16
CA GLY A 71 -5.24 -17.12 0.38
C GLY A 71 -6.57 -16.99 1.10
N ASP A 72 -6.55 -16.79 2.43
CA ASP A 72 -7.77 -16.69 3.22
C ASP A 72 -8.49 -15.35 2.99
N LEU A 73 -9.82 -15.42 3.05
CA LEU A 73 -10.70 -14.28 3.03
C LEU A 73 -11.33 -14.10 4.40
N VAL A 74 -11.43 -12.84 4.84
CA VAL A 74 -12.09 -12.49 6.09
C VAL A 74 -13.00 -11.29 5.91
N THR A 75 -14.20 -11.38 6.44
CA THR A 75 -15.16 -10.28 6.45
C THR A 75 -15.40 -9.87 7.89
N ILE A 76 -15.26 -8.57 8.16
CA ILE A 76 -15.29 -8.01 9.51
C ILE A 76 -16.29 -6.88 9.56
N ASP A 77 -17.15 -6.92 10.57
CA ASP A 77 -18.03 -5.81 10.91
C ASP A 77 -17.39 -4.95 11.99
N PHE A 78 -16.99 -3.73 11.63
CA PHE A 78 -16.38 -2.78 12.55
C PHE A 78 -17.41 -2.00 13.36
N ARG A 79 -18.73 -2.12 13.08
CA ARG A 79 -19.77 -1.34 13.79
C ARG A 79 -19.75 -1.54 15.31
N PRO A 80 -19.70 -2.77 15.86
CA PRO A 80 -19.74 -2.96 17.31
C PRO A 80 -18.53 -2.32 17.99
N PHE A 81 -17.35 -2.50 17.39
CA PHE A 81 -16.11 -1.91 17.89
C PHE A 81 -16.12 -0.38 17.81
N ASN A 82 -16.54 0.20 16.69
CA ASN A 82 -16.61 1.65 16.54
C ASN A 82 -17.58 2.30 17.54
N LEU A 83 -18.75 1.68 17.76
CA LEU A 83 -19.73 2.15 18.73
C LEU A 83 -19.17 2.15 20.16
N THR A 84 -18.51 1.07 20.56
CA THR A 84 -17.91 0.96 21.90
C THR A 84 -16.75 1.92 22.13
N GLN A 85 -15.98 2.24 21.09
CA GLN A 85 -14.83 3.15 21.16
C GLN A 85 -15.17 4.62 20.85
N GLY A 86 -16.44 4.95 20.55
CA GLY A 86 -16.85 6.30 20.16
C GLY A 86 -16.22 6.78 18.85
N TYR A 87 -15.88 5.86 17.94
CA TYR A 87 -15.36 6.20 16.63
C TYR A 87 -16.49 6.54 15.67
N GLU A 88 -16.68 7.84 15.43
CA GLU A 88 -17.59 8.31 14.39
C GLU A 88 -17.06 7.97 12.99
N ASP A 89 -17.99 7.71 12.07
CA ASP A 89 -17.68 7.55 10.66
C ASP A 89 -17.12 8.88 10.13
N ARG A 90 -15.88 8.88 9.63
CA ARG A 90 -15.37 10.04 8.93
C ARG A 90 -16.15 10.21 7.63
N LEU A 91 -16.64 11.43 7.39
CA LEU A 91 -17.01 11.88 6.07
C LEU A 91 -15.76 11.82 5.19
N ILE A 92 -15.61 10.74 4.42
CA ILE A 92 -14.59 10.64 3.39
C ILE A 92 -15.08 11.52 2.25
N TYR A 93 -14.50 12.72 2.10
CA TYR A 93 -14.65 13.47 0.86
C TYR A 93 -14.24 12.54 -0.29
N ALA A 94 -15.11 12.39 -1.29
CA ALA A 94 -14.84 11.56 -2.46
C ALA A 94 -13.42 11.85 -2.96
N ALA A 95 -12.68 10.79 -3.31
CA ALA A 95 -11.32 10.92 -3.79
C ALA A 95 -11.28 12.00 -4.88
N ALA A 96 -10.56 13.10 -4.62
CA ALA A 96 -10.32 14.11 -5.64
C ALA A 96 -9.74 13.37 -6.84
N GLU A 97 -10.37 13.53 -8.01
CA GLU A 97 -9.91 12.86 -9.22
C GLU A 97 -8.40 13.07 -9.36
N PRO A 98 -7.63 12.02 -9.71
CA PRO A 98 -6.21 12.17 -9.91
C PRO A 98 -6.03 13.25 -10.96
N ASN A 99 -5.48 14.38 -10.52
CA ASN A 99 -5.23 15.56 -11.33
C ASN A 99 -4.36 15.10 -12.51
N ARG A 100 -5.00 14.81 -13.66
CA ARG A 100 -4.34 14.48 -14.91
C ARG A 100 -3.67 15.76 -15.38
N ARG A 101 -2.57 16.14 -14.73
CA ARG A 101 -1.66 17.17 -15.22
C ARG A 101 -1.10 16.67 -16.54
N PHE A 102 -1.79 17.04 -17.60
CA PHE A 102 -1.32 17.24 -18.98
C PHE A 102 -0.05 16.48 -19.36
N LEU A 103 -0.12 15.16 -19.49
CA LEU A 103 0.74 14.44 -20.42
C LEU A 103 0.05 14.54 -21.78
N ILE A 104 0.36 15.57 -22.55
CA ILE A 104 -0.01 15.65 -23.97
C ILE A 104 1.10 14.91 -24.75
N PRO A 105 0.91 13.63 -25.14
CA PRO A 105 1.96 12.82 -25.77
C PRO A 105 2.39 13.33 -27.15
N HIS A 106 1.62 14.22 -27.77
CA HIS A 106 1.95 14.78 -29.08
C HIS A 106 3.01 15.89 -29.05
N LEU A 107 3.12 16.62 -27.93
CA LEU A 107 4.04 17.75 -27.82
C LEU A 107 5.50 17.30 -27.68
N SER A 108 5.75 16.19 -26.98
CA SER A 108 7.10 15.62 -26.81
C SER A 108 7.69 15.10 -28.13
N LYS A 109 6.86 14.53 -29.02
CA LYS A 109 7.31 14.04 -30.34
C LYS A 109 7.71 15.18 -31.28
N LEU A 110 6.95 16.28 -31.28
CA LEU A 110 7.28 17.47 -32.08
C LEU A 110 8.55 18.15 -31.59
N VAL A 111 8.72 18.26 -30.27
CA VAL A 111 9.96 18.80 -29.67
C VAL A 111 11.17 17.92 -30.03
N ALA A 112 11.04 16.59 -29.95
CA ALA A 112 12.13 15.68 -30.30
C ALA A 112 12.50 15.72 -31.80
N LEU A 113 11.52 15.87 -32.69
CA LEU A 113 11.80 16.03 -34.12
C LEU A 113 12.49 17.35 -34.44
N ALA A 114 12.05 18.45 -33.81
CA ALA A 114 12.64 19.76 -34.02
C ALA A 114 14.11 19.81 -33.54
N THR A 115 14.42 19.22 -32.38
CA THR A 115 15.80 19.18 -31.88
C THR A 115 16.71 18.33 -32.78
N LEU A 116 16.21 17.20 -33.29
CA LEU A 116 16.99 16.31 -34.16
C LEU A 116 17.28 16.96 -35.53
N ALA A 117 16.29 17.66 -36.11
CA ALA A 117 16.48 18.40 -37.36
C ALA A 117 17.51 19.53 -37.22
N CYS A 118 17.49 20.26 -36.09
CA CYS A 118 18.44 21.33 -35.81
C CYS A 118 19.87 20.78 -35.66
N ALA A 119 20.05 19.68 -34.92
CA ALA A 119 21.34 19.02 -34.76
C ALA A 119 21.91 18.52 -36.09
N LEU A 120 21.07 17.96 -36.96
CA LEU A 120 21.49 17.50 -38.29
C LEU A 120 21.92 18.66 -39.19
N GLY A 121 21.19 19.78 -39.15
CA GLY A 121 21.55 20.99 -39.90
C GLY A 121 22.91 21.56 -39.48
N ILE A 122 23.18 21.61 -38.17
CA ILE A 122 24.48 22.04 -37.64
C ILE A 122 25.59 21.08 -38.08
N ALA A 123 25.38 19.77 -37.98
CA ALA A 123 26.37 18.78 -38.38
C ALA A 123 26.70 18.85 -39.88
N LEU A 124 25.69 19.00 -40.74
CA LEU A 124 25.88 19.15 -42.18
C LEU A 124 26.58 20.47 -42.53
N GLY A 125 26.25 21.57 -41.85
CA GLY A 125 26.92 22.86 -42.03
C GLY A 125 28.40 22.81 -41.63
N LEU A 126 28.73 22.13 -40.53
CA LEU A 126 30.12 21.91 -40.12
C LEU A 126 30.86 21.03 -41.14
N ILE A 127 30.27 19.93 -41.59
CA ILE A 127 30.90 19.06 -42.60
C ILE A 127 31.16 19.84 -43.89
N TYR A 128 30.21 20.64 -44.37
CA TYR A 128 30.38 21.45 -45.58
C TYR A 128 31.45 22.55 -45.44
N HIS A 129 31.66 23.08 -44.24
CA HIS A 129 32.65 24.13 -44.01
C HIS A 129 34.09 23.61 -43.84
N TYR A 130 34.24 22.33 -43.47
CA TYR A 130 35.53 21.67 -43.22
C TYR A 130 35.97 20.71 -44.35
N LEU A 131 35.23 20.64 -45.47
CA LEU A 131 35.56 19.90 -46.69
C LEU A 131 35.95 20.88 -47.81
#